data_AF-A0A5P9D733-F1
#
_entry.id   AF-A0A5P9D733-F1
#
_cell.length_a   1.000
_cell.length_b   1.000
_cell.length_c   1.000
_cell.angle_alpha   90.00
_cell.angle_beta   90.00
_cell.angle_gamma   90.00
#
_symmetry.space_group_name_H-M   'P 1'
#
loop_
_entity.id
_entity.type
_entity.pdbx_description
1 polymer ?
#
loop_
_entity_poly.entity_id
_entity_poly.type
_entity_poly.pdbx_seq_one_letter_code
_entity_poly.pdbx_strand_id
1 'polypeptide(L)'
;MPHIKFPNFWDLPGGGIEACETPFEAVQREVAEELGLAIDSKNIVWAKTYTNTVGLSSYFFAAPVSCRQIDKIEFGEEGQRWDLMPSAQFCTSETVVPHFRARVAEFFAQL
;
A
#
# COMPACT_ATOMS: atom_id res chain seq x y z
N MET A 1 -6.26 16.78 9.13
CA MET A 1 -7.50 16.79 8.33
C MET A 1 -8.60 16.02 9.06
N PRO A 2 -9.82 16.54 9.22
CA PRO A 2 -10.83 15.98 10.13
C PRO A 2 -11.53 14.68 9.68
N HIS A 3 -11.05 14.00 8.62
CA HIS A 3 -11.75 12.84 8.03
C HIS A 3 -10.88 11.58 7.84
N ILE A 4 -9.63 11.57 8.34
CA ILE A 4 -8.77 10.39 8.24
C ILE A 4 -9.23 9.36 9.29
N LYS A 5 -9.58 8.14 8.84
CA LYS A 5 -10.11 7.08 9.73
C LYS A 5 -9.11 6.63 10.79
N PHE A 6 -7.81 6.76 10.51
CA PHE A 6 -6.71 6.33 11.39
C PHE A 6 -5.64 7.43 11.49
N PRO A 7 -5.90 8.53 12.23
CA PRO A 7 -4.92 9.61 12.35
C PRO A 7 -3.67 9.13 13.12
N ASN A 8 -2.49 9.53 12.65
CA ASN A 8 -1.18 9.13 13.21
C ASN A 8 -0.86 7.63 13.13
N PHE A 9 -1.52 6.90 12.24
CA PHE A 9 -1.17 5.53 11.91
C PHE A 9 -0.34 5.50 10.62
N TRP A 10 0.56 4.53 10.54
CA TRP A 10 1.22 4.10 9.33
C TRP A 10 0.25 3.37 8.43
N ASP A 11 0.30 3.72 7.15
CA ASP A 11 -0.47 3.10 6.08
C ASP A 11 0.46 2.58 4.98
N LEU A 12 -0.11 1.87 4.00
CA LEU A 12 0.53 1.49 2.75
C LEU A 12 0.04 2.42 1.63
N PRO A 13 0.85 2.63 0.59
CA PRO A 13 0.41 3.42 -0.56
C PRO A 13 -0.83 2.83 -1.22
N GLY A 14 -1.76 3.68 -1.60
CA GLY A 14 -2.98 3.30 -2.29
C GLY A 14 -4.18 4.13 -1.91
N GLY A 15 -5.20 4.08 -2.77
CA GLY A 15 -6.40 4.87 -2.61
C GLY A 15 -7.59 4.30 -3.38
N GLY A 16 -8.51 5.18 -3.74
CA GLY A 16 -9.71 4.83 -4.49
C GLY A 16 -9.38 4.46 -5.93
N ILE A 17 -10.19 3.59 -6.52
CA ILE A 17 -10.19 3.38 -7.97
C ILE A 17 -11.03 4.50 -8.59
N GLU A 18 -10.45 5.27 -9.50
CA GLU A 18 -11.15 6.32 -10.25
C GLU A 18 -11.93 5.74 -11.44
N ALA A 19 -12.77 6.59 -12.05
CA ALA A 19 -13.54 6.18 -13.21
C ALA A 19 -12.61 5.77 -14.36
N CYS A 20 -12.90 4.62 -14.96
CA CYS A 20 -12.13 4.02 -16.06
C CYS A 20 -10.75 3.47 -15.69
N GLU A 21 -10.41 3.38 -14.39
CA GLU A 21 -9.21 2.67 -13.94
C GLU A 21 -9.48 1.18 -13.68
N THR A 22 -8.53 0.34 -14.08
CA THR A 22 -8.37 -0.99 -13.49
C THR A 22 -7.77 -0.88 -12.08
N PRO A 23 -7.92 -1.89 -11.22
CA PRO A 23 -7.29 -1.88 -9.91
C PRO A 23 -5.77 -1.71 -9.94
N PHE A 24 -5.10 -2.21 -10.99
CA PHE A 24 -3.66 -2.04 -11.15
C PHE A 24 -3.30 -0.61 -11.55
N GLU A 25 -4.07 0.01 -12.45
CA GLU A 25 -3.85 1.42 -12.83
C GLU A 25 -4.03 2.35 -11.63
N ALA A 26 -5.04 2.10 -10.80
CA ALA A 26 -5.25 2.86 -9.57
C ALA A 26 -4.04 2.77 -8.63
N VAL A 27 -3.56 1.56 -8.28
CA VAL A 27 -2.38 1.45 -7.40
C VAL A 27 -1.11 2.02 -8.06
N GLN A 28 -0.99 1.94 -9.39
CA GLN A 28 0.13 2.55 -10.10
C GLN A 28 0.12 4.07 -10.01
N ARG A 29 -1.05 4.71 -10.14
CA ARG A 29 -1.22 6.15 -9.95
C ARG A 29 -0.89 6.54 -8.50
N GLU A 30 -1.50 5.87 -7.53
CA GLU A 30 -1.34 6.20 -6.10
C GLU A 30 0.13 6.07 -5.65
N VAL A 31 0.83 5.00 -6.05
CA VAL A 31 2.27 4.84 -5.74
C VAL A 31 3.12 5.93 -6.40
N ALA A 32 2.74 6.41 -7.59
CA ALA A 32 3.41 7.52 -8.24
C ALA A 32 3.13 8.86 -7.54
N GLU A 33 1.89 9.10 -7.10
CA GLU A 33 1.46 10.33 -6.41
C GLU A 33 2.06 10.42 -5.00
N GLU A 34 2.06 9.31 -4.25
CA GLU A 34 2.49 9.29 -2.85
C GLU A 34 4.00 9.12 -2.68
N LEU A 35 4.67 8.40 -3.59
CA LEU A 35 6.10 8.04 -3.44
C LEU A 35 6.96 8.41 -4.65
N GLY A 36 6.40 8.95 -5.73
CA GLY A 36 7.14 9.26 -6.95
C GLY A 36 7.67 8.03 -7.70
N LEU A 37 7.16 6.83 -7.37
CA LEU A 37 7.65 5.57 -7.94
C LEU A 37 6.77 5.06 -9.07
N ALA A 38 7.43 4.57 -10.13
CA ALA A 38 6.76 3.79 -11.17
C ALA A 38 6.84 2.29 -10.85
N ILE A 39 5.71 1.61 -10.93
CA ILE A 39 5.60 0.15 -10.82
C ILE A 39 5.18 -0.44 -12.17
N ASP A 40 5.73 -1.61 -12.50
CA ASP A 40 5.37 -2.38 -13.71
C ASP A 40 4.60 -3.63 -13.27
N SER A 41 3.51 -3.95 -13.96
CA SER A 41 2.68 -5.12 -13.68
C SER A 41 3.48 -6.43 -13.73
N LYS A 42 4.56 -6.46 -14.52
CA LYS A 42 5.49 -7.61 -14.62
C LYS A 42 6.25 -7.88 -13.33
N ASN A 43 6.39 -6.89 -12.45
CA ASN A 43 7.09 -7.00 -11.17
C ASN A 43 6.16 -7.37 -10.02
N ILE A 44 4.84 -7.46 -10.25
CA ILE A 44 3.90 -7.90 -9.22
C ILE A 44 4.15 -9.38 -8.95
N VAL A 45 4.55 -9.69 -7.72
CA VAL A 45 4.78 -11.07 -7.25
C VAL A 45 3.56 -11.65 -6.55
N TRP A 46 2.65 -10.79 -6.10
CA TRP A 46 1.44 -11.22 -5.43
C TRP A 46 0.31 -10.20 -5.62
N ALA A 47 -0.90 -10.72 -5.83
CA ALA A 47 -2.11 -9.91 -5.91
C ALA A 47 -3.26 -10.65 -5.23
N LYS A 48 -4.05 -9.94 -4.42
CA LYS A 48 -5.20 -10.52 -3.74
C LYS A 48 -6.36 -9.54 -3.61
N THR A 49 -7.57 -10.05 -3.80
CA THR A 49 -8.81 -9.30 -3.57
C THR A 49 -9.38 -9.64 -2.20
N TYR A 50 -9.75 -8.61 -1.44
CA TYR A 50 -10.41 -8.71 -0.14
C TYR A 50 -11.78 -8.07 -0.23
N THR A 51 -12.85 -8.86 -0.06
CA THR A 51 -14.22 -8.35 -0.02
C THR A 51 -14.68 -8.23 1.42
N ASN A 52 -15.19 -7.05 1.80
CA ASN A 52 -15.73 -6.82 3.14
C ASN A 52 -17.19 -7.30 3.25
N THR A 53 -17.76 -7.22 4.46
CA THR A 53 -19.12 -7.69 4.76
C THR A 53 -20.23 -6.95 4.00
N VAL A 54 -19.95 -5.75 3.49
CA VAL A 54 -20.89 -4.95 2.68
C VAL A 54 -20.67 -5.11 1.17
N GLY A 55 -19.81 -6.06 0.76
CA GLY A 55 -19.57 -6.40 -0.64
C GLY A 55 -18.55 -5.50 -1.36
N LEU A 56 -17.94 -4.53 -0.67
CA LEU A 56 -16.89 -3.71 -1.26
C LEU A 56 -15.57 -4.48 -1.31
N SER A 57 -14.91 -4.45 -2.47
CA SER A 57 -13.65 -5.13 -2.70
C SER A 57 -12.48 -4.17 -2.64
N SER A 58 -11.43 -4.55 -1.93
CA SER A 58 -10.10 -3.93 -1.96
C SER A 58 -9.14 -4.85 -2.71
N TYR A 59 -8.24 -4.27 -3.50
CA TYR A 59 -7.22 -4.99 -4.25
C TYR A 59 -5.87 -4.70 -3.62
N PHE A 60 -5.09 -5.74 -3.34
CA PHE A 60 -3.80 -5.63 -2.68
C PHE A 60 -2.74 -6.22 -3.60
N PHE A 61 -1.64 -5.50 -3.79
CA PHE A 61 -0.53 -5.91 -4.66
C PHE A 61 0.77 -5.86 -3.87
N ALA A 62 1.67 -6.80 -4.14
CA ALA A 62 3.03 -6.79 -3.62
C ALA A 62 4.03 -6.91 -4.78
N ALA A 63 5.06 -6.06 -4.76
CA ALA A 63 6.15 -6.06 -5.71
C ALA A 63 7.47 -5.75 -4.99
N PRO A 64 8.59 -6.38 -5.39
CA PRO A 64 9.90 -5.99 -4.91
C PRO A 64 10.24 -4.59 -5.45
N VAL A 65 10.85 -3.78 -4.59
CA VAL A 65 11.44 -2.49 -4.96
C VAL A 65 12.95 -2.55 -4.77
N SER A 66 13.69 -2.02 -5.74
CA SER A 66 15.15 -1.95 -5.68
C SER A 66 15.61 -0.80 -4.79
N CYS A 67 16.83 -0.88 -4.23
CA CYS A 67 17.41 0.24 -3.48
C CYS A 67 17.45 1.54 -4.30
N ARG A 68 17.70 1.44 -5.62
CA ARG A 68 17.67 2.60 -6.53
C ARG A 68 16.28 3.23 -6.65
N GLN A 69 15.21 2.46 -6.55
CA GLN A 69 13.85 3.02 -6.50
C GLN A 69 13.63 3.71 -5.15
N ILE A 70 14.02 3.07 -4.05
CA ILE A 70 13.92 3.64 -2.70
C ILE A 70 14.66 5.00 -2.61
N ASP A 71 15.88 5.09 -3.16
CA ASP A 71 16.69 6.32 -3.18
C ASP A 71 16.04 7.48 -3.96
N LYS A 72 15.04 7.18 -4.79
CA LYS A 72 14.30 8.14 -5.61
C LYS A 72 12.91 8.46 -5.07
N ILE A 73 12.55 7.96 -3.89
CA ILE A 73 11.25 8.26 -3.32
C ILE A 73 11.14 9.76 -3.08
N GLU A 74 10.12 10.36 -3.70
CA GLU A 74 9.68 11.72 -3.47
C GLU A 74 8.31 11.63 -2.82
N PHE A 75 8.26 11.95 -1.52
CA PHE A 75 7.03 11.83 -0.75
C PHE A 75 6.03 12.90 -1.16
N GLY A 76 4.82 12.47 -1.48
CA GLY A 76 3.71 13.34 -1.88
C GLY A 76 3.14 14.15 -0.73
N GLU A 77 1.95 14.71 -0.95
CA GLU A 77 1.27 15.59 0.01
C GLU A 77 0.33 14.83 0.97
N GLU A 78 0.08 13.54 0.75
CA GLU A 78 -0.73 12.72 1.65
C GLU A 78 0.10 12.15 2.81
N GLY A 79 -0.35 12.39 4.04
CA GLY A 79 0.32 11.93 5.25
C GLY A 79 1.30 12.96 5.82
N GLN A 80 2.28 12.48 6.60
CA GLN A 80 3.25 13.34 7.31
C GLN A 80 4.70 12.99 7.00
N ARG A 81 4.96 11.71 6.69
CA ARG A 81 6.28 11.16 6.32
C ARG A 81 6.11 9.75 5.76
N TRP A 82 7.16 9.23 5.14
CA TRP A 82 7.32 7.81 4.81
C TRP A 82 8.48 7.20 5.59
N ASP A 83 8.51 5.87 5.69
CA ASP A 83 9.62 5.11 6.26
C ASP A 83 9.62 3.68 5.71
N LEU A 84 10.77 3.01 5.74
CA LEU A 84 10.85 1.58 5.49
C LEU A 84 10.68 0.83 6.81
N MET A 85 9.81 -0.18 6.82
CA MET A 85 9.55 -0.96 8.02
C MET A 85 9.84 -2.44 7.78
N PRO A 86 10.61 -3.10 8.66
CA PRO A 86 10.71 -4.55 8.67
C PRO A 86 9.33 -5.20 8.76
N SER A 87 9.04 -6.21 7.94
CA SER A 87 7.72 -6.84 7.89
C SER A 87 7.28 -7.40 9.25
N ALA A 88 8.20 -8.00 10.00
CA ALA A 88 7.93 -8.48 11.35
C ALA A 88 7.42 -7.37 12.28
N GLN A 89 8.01 -6.17 12.20
CA GLN A 89 7.56 -5.00 12.96
C GLN A 89 6.21 -4.48 12.44
N PHE A 90 6.03 -4.41 11.12
CA PHE A 90 4.79 -3.94 10.50
C PHE A 90 3.59 -4.78 10.95
N CYS A 91 3.73 -6.10 10.97
CA CYS A 91 2.67 -7.03 11.34
C CYS A 91 2.24 -6.92 12.82
N THR A 92 3.12 -6.47 13.72
CA THR A 92 2.82 -6.39 15.16
C THR A 92 2.62 -4.99 15.69
N SER A 93 2.94 -3.95 14.89
CA SER A 93 2.88 -2.56 15.34
C SER A 93 1.45 -2.13 15.71
N GLU A 94 1.29 -1.44 16.84
CA GLU A 94 0.02 -0.81 17.23
C GLU A 94 -0.25 0.50 16.49
N THR A 95 0.76 1.04 15.81
CA THR A 95 0.67 2.29 15.04
C THR A 95 0.48 2.04 13.54
N VAL A 96 0.22 0.81 13.10
CA VAL A 96 -0.11 0.48 11.71
C VAL A 96 -1.61 0.22 11.58
N VAL A 97 -2.22 0.71 10.50
CA VAL A 97 -3.65 0.51 10.22
C VAL A 97 -4.01 -0.98 10.36
N PRO A 98 -4.94 -1.35 11.27
CA PRO A 98 -5.02 -2.73 11.77
C PRO A 98 -5.22 -3.83 10.72
N HIS A 99 -5.96 -3.54 9.65
CA HIS A 99 -6.28 -4.53 8.63
C HIS A 99 -5.10 -4.80 7.68
N PHE A 100 -4.18 -3.85 7.49
CA PHE A 100 -3.00 -4.07 6.66
C PHE A 100 -1.99 -5.00 7.33
N ARG A 101 -1.92 -5.02 8.67
CA ARG A 101 -1.07 -5.97 9.41
C ARG A 101 -1.35 -7.41 9.02
N ALA A 102 -2.63 -7.79 8.96
CA ALA A 102 -3.05 -9.14 8.58
C ALA A 102 -2.76 -9.46 7.10
N ARG A 103 -2.95 -8.48 6.20
CA ARG A 103 -2.70 -8.64 4.75
C ARG A 103 -1.22 -8.81 4.45
N VAL A 104 -0.37 -8.01 5.08
CA VAL A 104 1.09 -8.13 4.96
C VAL A 104 1.59 -9.44 5.56
N ALA A 105 1.10 -9.83 6.74
CA ALA A 105 1.43 -11.13 7.34
C ALA A 105 1.05 -12.30 6.42
N GLU A 106 -0.12 -12.23 5.79
CA GLU A 106 -0.57 -13.24 4.83
C GLU A 106 0.36 -13.34 3.61
N PHE A 107 0.78 -12.22 3.04
CA PHE A 107 1.74 -12.23 1.93
C PHE A 107 3.06 -12.89 2.34
N PHE A 108 3.65 -12.47 3.46
CA PHE A 108 4.94 -13.01 3.91
C PHE A 108 4.87 -14.47 4.37
N ALA A 109 3.69 -14.99 4.74
CA ALA A 109 3.49 -16.41 5.04
C ALA A 109 3.45 -17.29 3.78
N GLN A 110 3.38 -16.70 2.58
CA GLN A 110 3.36 -17.41 1.30
C GLN A 110 4.73 -17.42 0.57
N LEU A 111 5.74 -16.72 1.13
CA LEU A 111 7.12 -16.74 0.66
C LEU A 111 7.90 -17.91 1.27
#